data_AF-A0A4W6C6H3-F1
#
_entry.id   AF-A0A4W6C6H3-F1
#
_cell.length_a   1.000
_cell.length_b   1.000
_cell.length_c   1.000
_cell.angle_alpha   90.00
_cell.angle_beta   90.00
_cell.angle_gamma   90.00
#
_symmetry.space_group_name_H-M   'P 1'
#
loop_
_entity.id
_entity.type
_entity.pdbx_description
1 polymer ?
#
loop_
_entity_poly.entity_id
_entity_poly.type
_entity_poly.pdbx_seq_one_letter_code
_entity_poly.pdbx_strand_id
1 'polypeptide(L)'
;MKLSLQSVCQLTFLSLCCTLIAVRESDSTFVPGRCLCPHTVLGVRGQLKELTVHQKSPSCNKVAVIVTLNNNEAVCLNPEAPMGRQLIRCWNKVHEKNLDGKVCLKRRRRGRGRGKGGQRQRSRQRSRGNNTKASAQASQ
;
A
#
# COMPACT_ATOMS: atom_id res chain seq x y z
N MET A 1 52.95 -24.95 -17.04
CA MET A 1 52.63 -23.82 -16.14
C MET A 1 51.51 -22.92 -16.71
N LYS A 2 50.37 -23.49 -17.14
CA LYS A 2 49.21 -22.72 -17.67
C LYS A 2 48.04 -22.63 -16.69
N LEU A 3 47.92 -23.62 -15.78
CA LEU A 3 46.86 -23.69 -14.77
C LEU A 3 46.99 -22.59 -13.70
N SER A 4 48.21 -22.17 -13.34
CA SER A 4 48.43 -21.10 -12.36
C SER A 4 47.99 -19.74 -12.88
N LEU A 5 48.32 -19.41 -14.13
CA LEU A 5 47.98 -18.12 -14.73
C LEU A 5 46.46 -17.99 -14.95
N GLN A 6 45.80 -19.05 -15.43
CA GLN A 6 44.36 -19.05 -15.61
C GLN A 6 43.63 -18.94 -14.26
N SER A 7 44.07 -19.67 -13.23
CA SER A 7 43.49 -19.60 -11.89
C SER A 7 43.67 -18.21 -11.26
N VAL A 8 44.87 -17.61 -11.40
CA VAL A 8 45.14 -16.24 -10.93
C VAL A 8 44.24 -15.23 -11.65
N CYS A 9 44.10 -15.32 -12.98
CA CYS A 9 43.20 -14.43 -13.73
C CYS A 9 41.73 -14.58 -13.32
N GLN A 10 41.27 -15.79 -13.01
CA GLN A 10 39.89 -16.01 -12.55
C GLN A 10 39.65 -15.41 -11.17
N LEU A 11 40.60 -15.56 -10.24
CA LEU A 11 40.51 -15.00 -8.89
C LEU A 11 40.59 -13.47 -8.90
N THR A 12 41.43 -12.88 -9.75
CA THR A 12 41.49 -11.42 -9.88
C THR A 12 40.21 -10.85 -10.50
N PHE A 13 39.64 -11.53 -11.51
CA PHE A 13 38.34 -11.13 -12.07
C PHE A 13 37.22 -11.24 -11.05
N LEU A 14 37.16 -12.34 -10.28
CA LEU A 14 36.16 -12.55 -9.24
C LEU A 14 36.29 -11.47 -8.16
N SER A 15 37.51 -11.17 -7.70
CA SER A 15 37.78 -10.11 -6.73
C SER A 15 37.36 -8.73 -7.24
N LEU A 16 37.69 -8.40 -8.49
CA LEU A 16 37.28 -7.14 -9.13
C LEU A 16 35.76 -7.06 -9.24
N CYS A 17 35.08 -8.14 -9.66
CA CYS A 17 33.62 -8.19 -9.70
C CYS A 17 33.01 -8.01 -8.31
N CYS A 18 33.55 -8.64 -7.26
CA CYS A 18 33.07 -8.49 -5.89
C CYS A 18 33.22 -7.06 -5.39
N THR A 19 34.34 -6.38 -5.68
CA THR A 19 34.52 -4.97 -5.28
C THR A 19 33.57 -4.04 -6.05
N LEU A 20 33.35 -4.27 -7.35
CA LEU A 20 32.38 -3.50 -8.12
C LEU A 20 30.94 -3.69 -7.62
N ILE A 21 30.55 -4.91 -7.24
CA ILE A 21 29.22 -5.20 -6.67
C ILE A 21 29.09 -4.59 -5.27
N ALA A 22 30.09 -4.72 -4.40
CA ALA A 22 30.08 -4.12 -3.07
C ALA A 22 30.01 -2.58 -3.11
N VAL A 23 30.62 -1.93 -4.11
CA VAL A 23 30.48 -0.48 -4.34
C VAL A 23 29.06 -0.11 -4.77
N ARG A 24 28.31 -1.00 -5.45
CA ARG A 24 26.89 -0.77 -5.76
C ARG A 24 25.99 -0.85 -4.51
N GLU A 25 26.49 -1.47 -3.44
CA GLU A 25 25.82 -1.61 -2.15
C GLU A 25 26.24 -0.51 -1.15
N SER A 26 26.88 0.56 -1.65
CA SER A 26 26.94 1.80 -0.91
C SER A 26 25.62 2.53 -1.13
N ASP A 27 24.74 2.52 -0.13
CA ASP A 27 23.60 3.43 -0.04
C ASP A 27 24.09 4.82 -0.48
N SER A 28 23.70 5.22 -1.70
CA SER A 28 24.33 6.39 -2.32
C SER A 28 24.14 7.56 -1.37
N THR A 29 25.22 8.28 -1.12
CA THR A 29 25.23 9.52 -0.36
C THR A 29 24.00 10.33 -0.72
N PHE A 30 23.06 10.45 0.23
CA PHE A 30 21.85 11.24 0.07
C PHE A 30 22.27 12.65 -0.32
N VAL A 31 22.12 13.01 -1.60
CA VAL A 31 22.36 14.37 -2.08
C VAL A 31 21.06 15.14 -1.86
N PRO A 32 20.98 16.03 -0.86
CA PRO A 32 19.77 16.78 -0.60
C PRO A 32 19.43 17.63 -1.84
N GLY A 33 18.18 17.56 -2.32
CA GLY A 33 17.68 18.46 -3.37
C GLY A 33 17.30 17.82 -4.72
N ARG A 34 17.42 16.49 -4.92
CA ARG A 34 17.05 15.82 -6.19
C ARG A 34 15.77 14.98 -6.13
N CYS A 35 14.92 15.19 -5.13
CA CYS A 35 13.63 14.51 -5.08
C CYS A 35 12.67 15.08 -6.15
N LEU A 36 11.95 14.20 -6.86
CA LEU A 36 10.96 14.61 -7.86
C LEU A 36 9.90 15.58 -7.29
N CYS A 37 9.55 15.40 -6.01
CA CYS A 37 8.56 16.20 -5.31
C CYS A 37 9.23 16.95 -4.14
N PRO A 38 9.74 18.18 -4.35
CA PRO A 38 10.25 19.01 -3.25
C PRO A 38 9.12 19.52 -2.34
N HIS A 39 7.95 19.81 -2.93
CA HIS A 39 6.74 20.22 -2.23
C HIS A 39 5.64 19.17 -2.40
N THR A 40 4.82 19.01 -1.36
CA THR A 40 3.71 18.05 -1.36
C THR A 40 2.46 18.68 -0.77
N VAL A 41 1.30 18.28 -1.27
CA VAL A 41 0.00 18.68 -0.73
C VAL A 41 -0.68 17.50 -0.01
N LEU A 42 -1.56 17.80 0.94
CA LEU A 42 -2.23 16.76 1.75
C LEU A 42 -3.27 15.95 0.95
N GLY A 43 -3.82 16.55 -0.11
CA GLY A 43 -4.82 15.93 -0.94
C GLY A 43 -5.27 16.85 -2.06
N VAL A 44 -5.90 16.26 -3.08
CA VAL A 44 -6.48 16.98 -4.22
C VAL A 44 -7.93 16.60 -4.38
N ARG A 45 -8.74 17.55 -4.84
CA ARG A 45 -10.14 17.32 -5.21
C ARG A 45 -10.25 17.39 -6.72
N GLY A 46 -11.16 16.60 -7.29
CA GLY A 46 -11.39 16.55 -8.74
C GLY A 46 -11.32 15.14 -9.31
N GLN A 47 -11.40 15.06 -10.64
CA GLN A 47 -11.20 13.81 -11.36
C GLN A 47 -9.71 13.63 -11.66
N LEU A 48 -9.18 12.49 -11.20
CA LEU A 48 -7.79 12.11 -11.39
C LEU A 48 -7.70 11.18 -12.60
N LYS A 49 -6.74 11.47 -13.47
CA LYS A 49 -6.48 10.78 -14.73
C LYS A 49 -5.45 9.66 -14.54
N GLU A 50 -4.38 9.94 -13.80
CA GLU A 50 -3.23 9.03 -13.69
C GLU A 50 -2.54 9.08 -12.32
N LEU A 51 -1.97 7.94 -11.92
CA LEU A 51 -1.24 7.76 -10.67
C LEU A 51 0.15 7.22 -10.98
N THR A 52 1.16 7.95 -10.53
CA THR A 52 2.56 7.54 -10.63
C THR A 52 3.17 7.52 -9.24
N VAL A 53 3.74 6.39 -8.85
CA VAL A 53 4.40 6.24 -7.54
C VAL A 53 5.85 5.84 -7.80
N HIS A 54 6.78 6.65 -7.30
CA HIS A 54 8.19 6.34 -7.30
C HIS A 54 8.62 5.91 -5.89
N GLN A 55 9.19 4.72 -5.80
CA GLN A 55 9.79 4.23 -4.57
C GLN A 55 11.03 5.05 -4.20
N LYS A 56 11.52 4.86 -2.98
CA LYS A 56 12.76 5.48 -2.52
C LYS A 56 13.88 5.12 -3.51
N SER A 57 14.64 6.11 -3.91
CA SER A 57 15.81 5.96 -4.76
C SER A 57 17.07 6.32 -3.99
N PRO A 58 18.25 5.92 -4.47
CA PRO A 58 19.51 6.35 -3.87
C PRO A 58 19.62 7.90 -3.82
N SER A 59 19.03 8.58 -4.81
CA SER A 59 18.93 10.04 -4.89
C SER A 59 17.84 10.69 -4.02
N CYS A 60 16.88 9.93 -3.51
CA CYS A 60 15.76 10.45 -2.72
C CYS A 60 15.20 9.39 -1.77
N ASN A 61 15.35 9.63 -0.46
CA ASN A 61 14.87 8.72 0.59
C ASN A 61 13.34 8.80 0.85
N LYS A 62 12.61 9.60 0.07
CA LYS A 62 11.15 9.78 0.19
C LYS A 62 10.44 9.12 -0.99
N VAL A 63 9.29 8.50 -0.71
CA VAL A 63 8.39 8.01 -1.75
C VAL A 63 7.69 9.21 -2.39
N ALA A 64 7.74 9.31 -3.72
CA ALA A 64 7.02 10.35 -4.45
C ALA A 64 5.70 9.79 -4.97
N VAL A 65 4.59 10.44 -4.63
CA VAL A 65 3.25 10.10 -5.10
C VAL A 65 2.76 11.25 -5.97
N ILE A 66 2.61 11.00 -7.26
CA ILE A 66 2.22 12.01 -8.23
C ILE A 66 0.87 11.60 -8.81
N VAL A 67 -0.08 12.53 -8.80
CA VAL A 67 -1.37 12.36 -9.44
C VAL A 67 -1.54 13.37 -10.55
N THR A 68 -1.95 12.91 -11.72
CA THR A 68 -2.29 13.77 -12.85
C THR A 68 -3.80 13.98 -12.84
N LEU A 69 -4.24 15.23 -12.82
CA LEU A 69 -5.66 15.60 -12.92
C LEU A 69 -6.10 15.58 -14.40
N ASN A 70 -7.41 15.63 -14.65
CA ASN A 70 -7.95 15.65 -16.02
C ASN A 70 -7.55 16.91 -16.81
N ASN A 71 -7.21 18.01 -16.15
CA ASN A 71 -6.62 19.21 -16.76
C ASN A 71 -5.13 19.02 -17.13
N ASN A 72 -4.59 17.80 -17.01
CA ASN A 72 -3.18 17.42 -17.21
C ASN A 72 -2.21 18.06 -16.21
N GLU A 73 -2.71 18.63 -15.11
CA GLU A 73 -1.88 19.13 -14.03
C GLU A 73 -1.36 17.96 -13.18
N ALA A 74 -0.04 17.90 -12.98
CA ALA A 74 0.62 16.91 -12.14
C ALA A 74 0.87 17.48 -10.74
N VAL A 75 0.34 16.81 -9.72
CA VAL A 75 0.42 17.26 -8.33
C VAL A 75 1.07 16.19 -7.45
N CYS A 76 2.05 16.61 -6.66
CA CYS A 76 2.71 15.78 -5.66
C CYS A 76 1.88 15.69 -4.38
N LEU A 77 1.50 14.47 -3.99
CA LEU A 77 0.82 14.17 -2.74
C LEU A 77 1.79 13.80 -1.64
N ASN A 78 1.47 14.20 -0.41
CA ASN A 78 2.22 13.80 0.76
C ASN A 78 1.99 12.29 1.04
N PRO A 79 3.05 11.46 1.07
CA PRO A 79 2.94 10.01 1.30
C PRO A 79 2.38 9.67 2.69
N GLU A 80 2.51 10.56 3.66
CA GLU A 80 2.00 10.41 5.03
C GLU A 80 0.57 10.91 5.18
N ALA A 81 0.04 11.70 4.25
CA ALA A 81 -1.34 12.15 4.31
C ALA A 81 -2.32 10.99 4.04
N PRO A 82 -3.58 11.06 4.51
CA PRO A 82 -4.56 9.99 4.33
C PRO A 82 -4.74 9.55 2.87
N MET A 83 -4.79 10.52 1.95
CA MET A 83 -4.94 10.25 0.52
C MET A 83 -3.70 9.58 -0.08
N GLY A 84 -2.50 10.10 0.20
CA GLY A 84 -1.24 9.51 -0.25
C GLY A 84 -1.07 8.08 0.27
N ARG A 85 -1.29 7.84 1.56
CA ARG A 85 -1.25 6.50 2.16
C ARG A 85 -2.21 5.52 1.49
N GLN A 86 -3.42 5.97 1.16
CA GLN A 86 -4.40 5.13 0.50
C GLN A 86 -3.96 4.73 -0.91
N LEU A 87 -3.42 5.69 -1.68
CA LEU A 87 -2.94 5.44 -3.04
C LEU A 87 -1.73 4.52 -3.04
N ILE A 88 -0.75 4.73 -2.16
CA ILE A 88 0.43 3.85 -2.01
C ILE A 88 -0.01 2.41 -1.69
N ARG A 89 -0.91 2.24 -0.72
CA ARG A 89 -1.42 0.90 -0.34
C ARG A 89 -2.13 0.19 -1.48
N CYS A 90 -2.84 0.92 -2.34
CA CYS A 90 -3.47 0.34 -3.51
C CYS A 90 -2.42 0.01 -4.58
N TRP A 91 -1.53 0.97 -4.86
CA TRP A 91 -0.49 0.84 -5.87
C TRP A 91 0.40 -0.37 -5.60
N ASN A 92 0.85 -0.60 -4.35
CA ASN A 92 1.65 -1.79 -4.00
C ASN A 92 0.96 -3.11 -4.42
N LYS A 93 -0.35 -3.24 -4.19
CA LYS A 93 -1.12 -4.46 -4.53
C LYS A 93 -1.31 -4.66 -6.03
N VAL A 94 -1.37 -3.55 -6.76
CA VAL A 94 -1.66 -3.50 -8.20
C VAL A 94 -0.34 -3.69 -8.97
N HIS A 95 0.74 -3.07 -8.48
CA HIS A 95 2.10 -3.19 -9.00
C HIS A 95 2.62 -4.63 -8.92
N GLU A 96 2.43 -5.33 -7.80
CA GLU A 96 2.76 -6.77 -7.68
C GLU A 96 2.09 -7.64 -8.75
N LYS A 97 0.95 -7.19 -9.27
CA LYS A 97 0.17 -7.89 -10.29
C LYS A 97 0.39 -7.34 -11.71
N ASN A 98 1.36 -6.44 -11.88
CA ASN A 98 1.62 -5.72 -13.14
C ASN A 98 0.36 -5.07 -13.75
N LEU A 99 -0.52 -4.55 -12.89
CA LEU A 99 -1.75 -3.86 -13.30
C LEU A 99 -1.53 -2.34 -13.36
N ASP A 100 -2.38 -1.63 -14.12
CA ASP A 100 -2.32 -0.17 -14.21
C ASP A 100 -2.77 0.51 -12.89
N GLY A 101 -1.94 1.42 -12.38
CA GLY A 101 -2.19 2.25 -11.19
C GLY A 101 -3.46 3.11 -11.28
N LYS A 102 -4.00 3.38 -12.47
CA LYS A 102 -5.29 4.06 -12.68
C LYS A 102 -6.45 3.39 -11.94
N VAL A 103 -6.38 2.08 -11.68
CA VAL A 103 -7.37 1.35 -10.88
C VAL A 103 -7.50 1.93 -9.47
N CYS A 104 -6.42 2.50 -8.92
CA CYS A 104 -6.39 3.08 -7.57
C CYS A 104 -7.05 4.45 -7.46
N LEU A 105 -7.27 5.13 -8.59
CA LEU A 105 -7.93 6.43 -8.64
C LEU A 105 -9.45 6.34 -8.63
N LYS A 106 -10.00 5.17 -8.98
CA LYS A 106 -11.45 4.97 -8.99
C LYS A 106 -11.97 5.09 -7.56
N ARG A 107 -12.85 6.07 -7.33
CA ARG A 107 -13.49 6.34 -6.04
C ARG A 107 -14.05 5.03 -5.48
N ARG A 108 -13.39 4.48 -4.47
CA ARG A 108 -13.82 3.25 -3.81
C ARG A 108 -15.13 3.54 -3.06
N ARG A 109 -16.26 3.54 -3.77
CA ARG A 109 -17.62 3.56 -3.18
C ARG A 109 -17.92 2.26 -2.40
N ARG A 110 -16.98 1.32 -2.32
CA ARG A 110 -17.17 0.01 -1.69
C ARG A 110 -16.26 -0.13 -0.47
N GLY A 111 -16.77 0.28 0.70
CA GLY A 111 -16.08 0.07 1.98
C GLY A 111 -16.70 0.69 3.23
N ARG A 112 -17.53 1.75 3.11
CA ARG A 112 -18.37 2.21 4.23
C ARG A 112 -19.57 1.29 4.52
N GLY A 113 -19.72 0.23 3.73
CA GLY A 113 -20.64 -0.88 3.96
C GLY A 113 -19.92 -2.15 4.44
N ARG A 114 -18.92 -2.05 5.32
CA ARG A 114 -18.72 -3.13 6.29
C ARG A 114 -19.80 -2.88 7.35
N GLY A 115 -21.03 -3.23 7.00
CA GLY A 115 -22.11 -3.30 7.96
C GLY A 115 -21.54 -4.06 9.14
N LYS A 116 -21.57 -3.43 10.31
CA LYS A 116 -21.68 -4.18 11.56
C LYS A 116 -22.85 -5.13 11.30
N GLY A 117 -22.55 -6.38 10.95
CA GLY A 117 -23.49 -7.46 11.07
C GLY A 117 -23.79 -7.51 12.55
N GLY A 118 -24.78 -6.74 12.97
CA GLY A 118 -25.33 -6.84 14.30
C GLY A 118 -25.71 -8.29 14.43
N GLN A 119 -24.96 -9.04 15.24
CA GLN A 119 -25.48 -10.22 15.88
C GLN A 119 -26.68 -9.75 16.70
N ARG A 120 -27.83 -9.60 16.03
CA ARG A 120 -29.14 -9.65 16.69
C ARG A 120 -29.16 -11.04 17.28
N GLN A 121 -28.80 -11.11 18.56
CA GLN A 121 -28.99 -12.25 19.44
C GLN A 121 -30.44 -12.71 19.32
N ARG A 122 -30.69 -13.61 18.37
CA ARG A 122 -31.99 -14.28 18.20
C ARG A 122 -32.09 -15.54 19.07
N SER A 123 -31.26 -15.64 20.11
CA SER A 123 -31.12 -16.84 20.96
C SER A 123 -31.59 -16.68 22.41
N ARG A 124 -32.25 -15.56 22.80
CA ARG A 124 -32.60 -15.33 24.22
C ARG A 124 -34.08 -15.29 24.59
N GLN A 125 -35.00 -15.78 23.74
CA GLN A 125 -36.43 -15.83 24.12
C GLN A 125 -37.10 -17.20 23.98
N ARG A 126 -36.32 -18.29 23.95
CA ARG A 126 -36.86 -19.66 23.93
C ARG A 126 -36.92 -20.35 25.32
N SER A 127 -36.91 -19.62 26.44
CA SER A 127 -36.87 -20.26 27.78
C SER A 127 -37.80 -19.69 28.86
N ARG A 128 -38.85 -18.94 28.54
CA ARG A 128 -39.85 -18.53 29.54
C ARG A 128 -41.30 -18.71 29.06
N GLY A 129 -41.57 -19.89 28.53
CA GLY A 129 -42.92 -20.40 28.31
C GLY A 129 -43.05 -21.75 29.02
N ASN A 130 -42.99 -21.74 30.36
CA ASN A 130 -43.47 -22.83 31.20
C ASN A 130 -43.80 -22.25 32.58
N ASN A 131 -44.93 -22.70 33.13
CA ASN A 131 -45.72 -22.17 34.26
C ASN A 131 -46.71 -21.09 33.79
N THR A 132 -48.03 -21.28 33.81
CA THR A 132 -48.84 -22.11 34.71
C THR A 132 -50.19 -22.40 34.03
N LYS A 133 -50.49 -23.68 33.73
CA LYS A 133 -51.86 -24.17 33.61
C LYS A 133 -52.15 -24.92 34.90
N ALA A 134 -52.71 -24.22 35.89
CA ALA A 134 -53.41 -24.83 37.00
C ALA A 134 -54.89 -24.56 36.78
N SER A 135 -55.60 -25.61 36.41
CA SER A 135 -57.04 -25.67 36.33
C SER A 135 -57.64 -25.65 37.73
N ALA A 136 -58.65 -24.80 37.96
CA ALA A 136 -59.73 -24.96 38.94
C ALA A 136 -60.74 -23.83 38.61
N GLN A 137 -61.90 -24.05 37.99
CA GLN A 137 -63.10 -24.72 38.51
C GLN A 137 -63.43 -24.37 39.97
N ALA A 138 -64.34 -23.39 40.14
CA ALA A 138 -65.39 -23.29 41.17
C ALA A 138 -66.02 -21.87 41.04
N SER A 139 -67.23 -21.76 40.51
CA SER A 139 -68.53 -21.71 41.24
C SER A 139 -68.89 -20.26 41.59
N GLN A 140 -69.93 -19.74 40.94
CA GLN A 140 -71.24 -19.37 41.52
C GLN A 140 -71.22 -18.04 42.25
#